data_AF-A0A419HRC5-F1
#
_entry.id   AF-A0A419HRC5-F1
#
_cell.length_a   1.000
_cell.length_b   1.000
_cell.length_c   1.000
_cell.angle_alpha   90.00
_cell.angle_beta   90.00
_cell.angle_gamma   90.00
#
_symmetry.space_group_name_H-M   'P 1'
#
loop_
_entity.id
_entity.type
_entity.pdbx_description
1 polymer ?
#
loop_
_entity_poly.entity_id
_entity_poly.type
_entity_poly.pdbx_seq_one_letter_code
_entity_poly.pdbx_strand_id
1 'polypeptide(L)'
;MPDKLTVDLHPIFRSDRDIDDAVRKAIFRAAGGKIPLVEIIPGNGSGKLKNRVLAMLNQPHMKKLYRRVEVAPGNDGMVLVHLK
;
A
#
# COMPACT_ATOMS: atom_id res chain seq x y z
N MET A 1 4.83 -9.50 17.50
CA MET A 1 4.90 -8.41 16.48
C MET A 1 3.65 -8.55 15.62
N PRO A 2 3.03 -7.46 15.13
CA PRO A 2 1.83 -7.59 14.32
C PRO A 2 2.16 -8.32 13.02
N ASP A 3 1.33 -9.30 12.64
CA ASP A 3 1.50 -10.05 11.40
C ASP A 3 1.14 -9.21 10.17
N LYS A 4 0.44 -8.09 10.37
CA LYS A 4 0.06 -7.18 9.29
C LYS A 4 -0.12 -5.73 9.73
N LEU A 5 -0.02 -4.82 8.76
CA LEU A 5 -0.34 -3.40 8.90
C LEU A 5 -1.36 -3.00 7.83
N THR A 6 -2.50 -2.44 8.25
CA THR A 6 -3.54 -1.99 7.32
C THR A 6 -3.54 -0.47 7.22
N VAL A 7 -3.73 0.06 6.01
CA VAL A 7 -3.81 1.49 5.71
C VAL A 7 -5.08 1.76 4.92
N ASP A 8 -5.98 2.54 5.49
CA ASP A 8 -7.18 3.01 4.79
C ASP A 8 -6.93 4.37 4.15
N LEU A 9 -7.02 4.43 2.82
CA LEU A 9 -6.83 5.66 2.05
C LEU A 9 -8.15 6.37 1.75
N HIS A 10 -9.31 5.75 2.03
CA HIS A 10 -10.60 6.39 1.80
C HIS A 10 -10.76 7.74 2.49
N PRO A 11 -10.29 7.97 3.74
CA PRO A 11 -10.48 9.27 4.38
C PRO A 11 -9.71 10.42 3.69
N ILE A 12 -8.61 10.08 3.02
CA ILE A 12 -7.66 11.04 2.40
C ILE A 12 -7.69 11.02 0.87
N PHE A 13 -8.71 10.40 0.28
CA PHE A 13 -8.81 10.16 -1.17
C PHE A 13 -8.76 11.42 -2.05
N ARG A 14 -9.00 12.61 -1.45
CA ARG A 14 -8.98 13.91 -2.15
C ARG A 14 -7.61 14.56 -2.23
N SER A 15 -6.59 14.01 -1.55
CA SER A 15 -5.27 14.61 -1.44
C SER A 15 -4.19 13.64 -1.92
N ASP A 16 -3.71 13.85 -3.15
CA ASP A 16 -2.64 13.04 -3.73
C ASP A 16 -1.38 13.01 -2.86
N ARG A 17 -1.05 14.14 -2.23
CA ARG A 17 0.09 14.23 -1.31
C ARG A 17 -0.08 13.34 -0.09
N ASP A 18 -1.26 13.41 0.54
CA ASP A 18 -1.50 12.65 1.77
C ASP A 18 -1.59 11.15 1.48
N ILE A 19 -2.10 10.77 0.31
CA ILE A 19 -2.08 9.38 -0.19
C ILE A 19 -0.64 8.88 -0.31
N ASP A 20 0.20 9.64 -1.03
CA ASP A 20 1.59 9.26 -1.27
C ASP A 20 2.36 9.15 0.08
N ASP A 21 2.15 10.09 0.98
CA ASP A 21 2.76 10.10 2.32
C ASP A 21 2.30 8.92 3.16
N ALA A 22 1.01 8.60 3.17
CA ALA A 22 0.43 7.50 3.94
C ALA A 22 1.01 6.15 3.47
N VAL A 23 1.05 5.92 2.16
CA VAL A 23 1.59 4.67 1.62
C VAL A 23 3.10 4.57 1.87
N ARG A 24 3.88 5.64 1.69
CA ARG A 24 5.33 5.62 2.00
C ARG A 24 5.58 5.29 3.47
N LYS A 25 4.92 6.01 4.38
CA LYS A 25 5.06 5.80 5.82
C LYS A 25 4.73 4.37 6.22
N ALA A 26 3.68 3.78 5.64
CA ALA A 26 3.30 2.41 5.93
C ALA A 26 4.36 1.40 5.48
N ILE A 27 4.89 1.52 4.27
CA ILE A 27 5.93 0.63 3.74
C ILE A 27 7.22 0.76 4.55
N PHE A 28 7.66 1.98 4.86
CA PHE A 28 8.86 2.19 5.69
C PHE A 28 8.69 1.64 7.10
N ARG A 29 7.53 1.88 7.72
CA ARG A 29 7.21 1.34 9.05
C ARG A 29 7.20 -0.19 9.05
N ALA A 30 6.59 -0.82 8.05
CA ALA A 30 6.53 -2.27 7.95
C ALA A 30 7.91 -2.89 7.71
N ALA A 31 8.71 -2.32 6.82
CA ALA A 31 10.07 -2.77 6.55
C ALA A 31 10.99 -2.62 7.78
N GLY A 32 10.96 -1.46 8.46
CA GLY A 32 11.74 -1.24 9.68
C GLY A 32 11.25 -2.04 10.89
N GLY A 33 9.94 -2.26 10.97
CA GLY A 33 9.29 -3.00 12.06
C GLY A 33 9.18 -4.51 11.84
N LYS A 34 9.72 -5.05 10.74
CA LYS A 34 9.63 -6.47 10.36
C LYS A 34 8.18 -6.99 10.30
N ILE A 35 7.27 -6.18 9.80
CA ILE A 35 5.87 -6.57 9.57
C ILE A 35 5.80 -7.22 8.19
N PRO A 36 5.37 -8.49 8.08
CA PRO A 36 5.50 -9.24 6.82
C PRO A 36 4.48 -8.84 5.76
N LEU A 37 3.36 -8.20 6.13
CA LEU A 37 2.29 -7.84 5.21
C LEU A 37 1.78 -6.41 5.46
N VAL A 38 1.59 -5.65 4.37
CA VAL A 38 0.85 -4.40 4.37
C VAL A 38 -0.39 -4.53 3.50
N GLU A 39 -1.55 -4.23 4.06
CA GLU A 39 -2.84 -4.14 3.37
C GLU A 39 -3.15 -2.66 3.11
N ILE A 40 -3.22 -2.25 1.85
CA ILE A 40 -3.58 -0.89 1.47
C ILE A 40 -4.99 -0.94 0.88
N ILE A 41 -5.89 -0.11 1.43
CA ILE A 41 -7.29 -0.02 1.02
C ILE A 41 -7.50 1.32 0.28
N PRO A 42 -7.25 1.37 -1.05
CA PRO A 42 -7.58 2.52 -1.89
C PRO A 42 -9.08 2.68 -2.15
N GLY A 43 -9.87 1.61 -2.00
CA GLY A 43 -11.32 1.64 -2.20
C GLY A 43 -11.83 1.16 -3.57
N ASN A 44 -13.15 1.07 -3.67
CA ASN A 44 -13.88 0.43 -4.78
C ASN A 44 -14.36 1.41 -5.87
N GLY A 45 -13.81 2.63 -5.92
CA GLY A 45 -14.20 3.65 -6.90
C GLY A 45 -13.73 3.33 -8.33
N SER A 46 -13.47 4.38 -9.12
CA SER A 46 -13.00 4.28 -10.52
C SER A 46 -11.64 3.61 -10.75
N GLY A 47 -11.01 3.04 -9.71
CA GLY A 47 -9.68 2.43 -9.78
C GLY A 47 -8.50 3.42 -9.86
N LYS A 48 -8.76 4.73 -10.02
CA LYS A 48 -7.71 5.77 -10.10
C LYS A 48 -6.78 5.75 -8.88
N LEU A 49 -7.34 5.68 -7.67
CA LEU A 49 -6.57 5.65 -6.44
C LEU A 49 -5.71 4.37 -6.34
N LYS A 50 -6.27 3.22 -6.70
CA LYS A 50 -5.51 1.96 -6.80
C LYS A 50 -4.33 2.09 -7.78
N ASN A 51 -4.57 2.62 -8.97
CA ASN A 51 -3.52 2.79 -9.98
C ASN A 51 -2.41 3.73 -9.50
N ARG A 52 -2.75 4.80 -8.78
CA ARG A 52 -1.77 5.68 -8.11
C ARG A 52 -0.91 4.90 -7.11
N VAL A 53 -1.54 4.12 -6.22
CA VAL A 53 -0.82 3.29 -5.23
C VAL A 53 0.13 2.33 -5.94
N LEU A 54 -0.33 1.61 -6.96
CA LEU A 54 0.51 0.68 -7.72
C LEU A 54 1.68 1.38 -8.41
N ALA A 55 1.44 2.56 -9.02
CA ALA A 55 2.50 3.36 -9.63
C ALA A 55 3.55 3.81 -8.61
N MET A 56 3.14 4.19 -7.40
CA MET A 56 4.06 4.59 -6.33
C MET A 56 4.88 3.40 -5.82
N LEU A 57 4.25 2.25 -5.60
CA LEU A 57 4.95 1.03 -5.20
C LEU A 57 5.98 0.60 -6.26
N ASN A 58 5.68 0.81 -7.54
CA ASN A 58 6.56 0.46 -8.64
C ASN A 58 7.87 1.30 -8.71
N GLN A 59 7.99 2.38 -7.92
CA GLN A 59 9.19 3.22 -7.90
C GLN A 59 10.42 2.45 -7.39
N PRO A 60 11.63 2.66 -7.97
CA PRO A 60 12.80 1.83 -7.68
C PRO A 60 13.22 1.78 -6.20
N HIS A 61 13.07 2.88 -5.46
CA HIS A 61 13.41 2.94 -4.04
C HIS A 61 12.39 2.19 -3.16
N MET A 62 11.12 2.14 -3.58
CA MET A 62 10.05 1.42 -2.89
C MET A 62 10.18 -0.09 -3.13
N LYS A 63 10.41 -0.51 -4.37
CA LYS A 63 10.57 -1.93 -4.76
C LYS A 63 11.62 -2.69 -3.94
N LYS A 64 12.66 -2.02 -3.45
CA LYS A 64 13.71 -2.65 -2.65
C LYS A 64 13.21 -3.12 -1.27
N LEU A 65 12.09 -2.59 -0.79
CA LEU A 65 11.57 -2.80 0.56
C LEU A 65 10.66 -4.03 0.69
N TYR A 66 10.19 -4.59 -0.42
CA TYR A 66 9.23 -5.70 -0.41
C TYR A 66 9.61 -6.79 -1.42
N ARG A 67 8.96 -7.94 -1.33
CA ARG A 67 9.14 -9.11 -2.21
C ARG A 67 8.17 -9.09 -3.41
N ARG A 68 6.88 -8.84 -3.15
CA ARG A 68 5.84 -8.78 -4.19
C ARG A 68 4.67 -7.89 -3.80
N VAL A 69 3.93 -7.46 -4.81
CA VAL A 69 2.65 -6.74 -4.69
C VAL A 69 1.61 -7.50 -5.49
N GLU A 70 0.42 -7.68 -4.91
CA GLU A 70 -0.73 -8.28 -5.58
C GLU A 70 -2.01 -7.52 -5.22
N VAL A 71 -3.03 -7.63 -6.07
CA VAL A 71 -4.38 -7.19 -5.72
C VAL A 71 -5.07 -8.37 -5.05
N ALA A 72 -5.80 -8.12 -3.97
CA ALA A 72 -6.43 -9.19 -3.22
C ALA A 72 -7.44 -9.96 -4.10
N PRO A 73 -7.37 -11.31 -4.17
CA PRO A 73 -8.31 -12.10 -4.94
C PRO A 73 -9.75 -11.86 -4.45
N GLY A 74 -10.66 -11.50 -5.34
CA GLY A 74 -12.06 -11.22 -4.99
C GLY A 74 -12.30 -9.86 -4.30
N ASN A 75 -11.25 -9.07 -4.06
CA ASN A 75 -11.36 -7.68 -3.59
C ASN A 75 -10.41 -6.78 -4.38
N ASP A 76 -10.88 -6.32 -5.53
CA ASP A 76 -10.14 -5.44 -6.43
C ASP A 76 -9.80 -4.07 -5.81
N GLY A 77 -10.38 -3.74 -4.66
CA GLY A 77 -10.15 -2.52 -3.89
C GLY A 77 -9.07 -2.63 -2.81
N MET A 78 -8.33 -3.75 -2.74
CA MET A 78 -7.25 -3.95 -1.77
C MET A 78 -5.94 -4.34 -2.46
N VAL A 79 -4.85 -3.68 -2.08
CA VAL A 79 -3.48 -3.97 -2.54
C VAL A 79 -2.71 -4.58 -1.38
N LEU A 80 -2.13 -5.76 -1.62
CA LEU A 80 -1.31 -6.50 -0.68
C LEU A 80 0.16 -6.31 -1.03
N VAL A 81 0.97 -5.89 -0.05
CA VAL A 81 2.41 -5.75 -0.20
C VAL A 81 3.10 -6.71 0.77
N HIS A 82 3.81 -7.69 0.21
CA HIS A 82 4.51 -8.72 0.97
C HIS A 82 5.95 -8.27 1.22
N LEU A 83 6.30 -7.96 2.46
CA LEU A 83 7.59 -7.39 2.84
C LEU A 83 8.69 -8.46 2.84
N LYS A 84 9.95 -8.00 2.90
CA LYS A 84 11.12 -8.88 2.94
C LYS A 84 11.31 -9.56 4.29
#